data_AF-A0A1Y0MLX6-F1
#
_entry.id   AF-A0A1Y0MLX6-F1
#
_cell.length_a   1.000
_cell.length_b   1.000
_cell.length_c   1.000
_cell.angle_alpha   90.00
_cell.angle_beta   90.00
_cell.angle_gamma   90.00
#
_symmetry.space_group_name_H-M   'P 1'
#
loop_
_entity.id
_entity.type
_entity.pdbx_description
1 polymer ?
#
loop_
_entity_poly.entity_id
_entity_poly.type
_entity_poly.pdbx_seq_one_letter_code
_entity_poly.pdbx_strand_id
1 'polypeptide(L)'
;MTYKYSICHPDKEDIEYIDNPISGSEILEIAKNYPWVEKLKFSDSLHQGDVYYSPSIDFTCIEDEISFCMTADYDSNEKLEFSLWFNRPKKVKVLFGLLGEKEKIVVDDVWHISFEKSLKYLQHFVNRNYSLIEELYKK
;
A
#
# COMPACT_ATOMS: atom_id res chain seq x y z
N MET A 1 1.52 -11.36 -14.87
CA MET A 1 0.84 -10.29 -14.14
C MET A 1 1.70 -9.08 -14.26
N THR A 2 1.05 -7.97 -14.55
CA THR A 2 1.69 -6.68 -14.74
C THR A 2 1.15 -5.74 -13.70
N TYR A 3 2.06 -4.94 -13.18
CA TYR A 3 1.74 -4.01 -12.13
C TYR A 3 2.15 -2.62 -12.57
N LYS A 4 1.56 -1.65 -11.92
CA LYS A 4 2.00 -0.27 -11.93
C LYS A 4 2.07 0.22 -10.50
N TYR A 5 2.66 1.37 -10.29
CA TYR A 5 2.72 1.91 -8.94
C TYR A 5 2.64 3.43 -8.93
N SER A 6 2.30 3.96 -7.78
CA SER A 6 2.31 5.38 -7.52
C SER A 6 3.06 5.69 -6.23
N ILE A 7 3.63 6.89 -6.16
CA ILE A 7 4.41 7.37 -5.03
C ILE A 7 3.75 8.62 -4.46
N CYS A 8 3.49 8.61 -3.16
CA CYS A 8 3.11 9.81 -2.42
C CYS A 8 4.38 10.39 -1.79
N HIS A 9 4.77 11.59 -2.22
CA HIS A 9 5.93 12.30 -1.68
C HIS A 9 5.47 13.28 -0.59
N PRO A 10 6.28 13.50 0.47
CA PRO A 10 5.91 14.44 1.53
C PRO A 10 5.69 15.88 1.05
N ASP A 11 6.45 16.33 0.06
CA ASP A 11 6.50 17.72 -0.43
C ASP A 11 5.63 17.99 -1.66
N LYS A 12 4.82 17.02 -2.10
CA LYS A 12 4.00 17.15 -3.30
C LYS A 12 2.54 16.82 -3.00
N GLU A 13 1.66 17.75 -3.34
CA GLU A 13 0.21 17.51 -3.31
C GLU A 13 -0.20 16.47 -4.35
N ASP A 14 0.44 16.49 -5.53
CA ASP A 14 0.14 15.52 -6.59
C ASP A 14 0.87 14.19 -6.37
N ILE A 15 0.12 13.10 -6.55
CA ILE A 15 0.65 11.73 -6.55
C ILE A 15 1.44 11.47 -7.84
N GLU A 16 2.63 10.91 -7.73
CA GLU A 16 3.43 10.50 -8.89
C GLU A 16 2.98 9.12 -9.37
N TYR A 17 2.46 9.04 -10.60
CA TYR A 17 2.03 7.78 -11.21
C TYR A 17 3.07 7.25 -12.19
N ILE A 18 3.43 5.98 -12.02
CA ILE A 18 4.40 5.27 -12.85
C ILE A 18 3.64 4.14 -13.54
N ASP A 19 3.04 4.48 -14.67
CA ASP A 19 2.14 3.60 -15.43
C ASP A 19 2.87 2.60 -16.34
N ASN A 20 4.20 2.65 -16.42
CA ASN A 20 4.98 1.65 -17.14
C ASN A 20 4.80 0.27 -16.46
N PRO A 21 4.30 -0.76 -17.18
CA PRO A 21 4.07 -2.06 -16.58
C PRO A 21 5.36 -2.70 -16.07
N ILE A 22 5.34 -3.15 -14.82
CA ILE A 22 6.44 -3.86 -14.15
C ILE A 22 6.00 -5.28 -13.73
N SER A 23 6.98 -6.15 -13.51
CA SER A 23 6.81 -7.50 -13.00
C SER A 23 6.71 -7.54 -11.46
N GLY A 24 6.26 -8.68 -10.94
CA GLY A 24 6.20 -8.92 -9.50
C GLY A 24 7.56 -8.91 -8.79
N SER A 25 8.64 -9.34 -9.47
CA SER A 25 10.00 -9.26 -8.92
C SER A 25 10.46 -7.80 -8.81
N GLU A 26 10.14 -6.97 -9.81
CA GLU A 26 10.47 -5.54 -9.79
C GLU A 26 9.77 -4.82 -8.64
N ILE A 27 8.51 -5.16 -8.31
CA ILE A 27 7.82 -4.62 -7.12
C ILE A 27 8.64 -4.82 -5.85
N LEU A 28 9.12 -6.04 -5.62
CA LEU A 28 9.86 -6.39 -4.40
C LEU A 28 11.21 -5.66 -4.36
N GLU A 29 11.88 -5.53 -5.50
CA GLU A 29 13.12 -4.77 -5.63
C GLU A 29 12.89 -3.27 -5.38
N ILE A 30 11.83 -2.69 -5.94
CA ILE A 30 11.45 -1.29 -5.71
C ILE A 30 11.21 -1.06 -4.22
N ALA A 31 10.33 -1.84 -3.60
CA ALA A 31 10.02 -1.67 -2.18
C ALA A 31 11.24 -1.91 -1.28
N LYS A 32 12.13 -2.84 -1.63
CA LYS A 32 13.33 -3.12 -0.85
C LYS A 32 14.37 -2.00 -0.94
N ASN A 33 14.52 -1.40 -2.13
CA ASN A 33 15.58 -0.43 -2.41
C ASN A 33 15.11 1.03 -2.29
N TYR A 34 13.81 1.27 -2.10
CA TYR A 34 13.29 2.61 -1.92
C TYR A 34 13.89 3.25 -0.65
N PRO A 35 14.31 4.54 -0.70
CA PRO A 35 15.00 5.20 0.40
C PRO A 35 14.01 5.66 1.49
N TRP A 36 13.34 4.71 2.15
CA TRP A 36 12.28 4.96 3.12
C TRP A 36 12.71 5.89 4.25
N VAL A 37 13.89 5.61 4.84
CA VAL A 37 14.42 6.37 5.98
C VAL A 37 14.79 7.78 5.56
N GLU A 38 15.39 7.95 4.39
CA GLU A 38 15.73 9.27 3.86
C GLU A 38 14.46 10.09 3.55
N LYS A 39 13.41 9.44 3.03
CA LYS A 39 12.13 10.10 2.77
C LYS A 39 11.40 10.50 4.05
N LEU A 40 11.47 9.69 5.10
CA LEU A 40 10.95 10.04 6.43
C LEU A 40 11.73 11.21 7.03
N LYS A 41 13.07 11.16 7.05
CA LYS A 41 13.91 12.28 7.51
C LYS A 41 13.65 13.57 6.74
N PHE A 42 13.42 13.45 5.43
CA PHE A 42 13.05 14.58 4.60
C PHE A 42 11.68 15.14 5.04
N SER A 43 10.67 14.27 5.23
CA SER A 43 9.36 14.66 5.76
C SER A 43 9.47 15.42 7.09
N ASP A 44 10.28 14.92 8.03
CA ASP A 44 10.48 15.55 9.35
C ASP A 44 11.20 16.90 9.27
N SER A 45 11.94 17.15 8.18
CA SER A 45 12.63 18.42 7.95
C SER A 45 11.73 19.52 7.37
N LEU A 46 10.55 19.15 6.86
CA LEU A 46 9.57 20.09 6.31
C LEU A 46 8.79 20.78 7.44
N HIS A 47 8.29 21.98 7.17
CA HIS A 47 7.30 22.58 8.07
C HIS A 47 6.00 21.76 8.01
N GLN A 48 5.31 21.62 9.15
CA GLN A 48 4.10 20.77 9.22
C GLN A 48 3.00 21.15 8.21
N GLY A 49 2.91 22.43 7.83
CA GLY A 49 1.96 22.90 6.82
C GLY A 49 2.34 22.57 5.38
N ASP A 50 3.57 22.10 5.15
CA ASP A 50 4.13 21.79 3.83
C ASP A 50 4.19 20.27 3.58
N VAL A 51 3.77 19.44 4.55
CA VAL A 51 3.70 17.99 4.42
C VAL A 51 2.33 17.58 3.91
N TYR A 52 2.28 17.00 2.71
CA TYR A 52 1.05 16.49 2.09
C TYR A 52 0.79 15.02 2.42
N TYR A 53 1.85 14.20 2.49
CA TYR A 53 1.74 12.75 2.70
C TYR A 53 2.88 12.20 3.54
N SER A 54 2.61 11.11 4.27
CA SER A 54 3.69 10.22 4.69
C SER A 54 4.26 9.49 3.47
N PRO A 55 5.59 9.26 3.39
CA PRO A 55 6.21 8.57 2.26
C PRO A 55 5.54 7.23 1.98
N SER A 56 4.98 7.07 0.79
CA SER A 56 4.19 5.88 0.44
C SER A 56 4.45 5.38 -0.97
N ILE A 57 4.35 4.07 -1.17
CA ILE A 57 4.28 3.44 -2.49
C ILE A 57 3.05 2.55 -2.54
N ASP A 58 2.17 2.79 -3.51
CA ASP A 58 1.01 1.95 -3.79
C ASP A 58 1.22 1.14 -5.06
N PHE A 59 1.26 -0.18 -4.94
CA PHE A 59 1.39 -1.10 -6.05
C PHE A 59 0.02 -1.61 -6.48
N THR A 60 -0.33 -1.43 -7.75
CA THR A 60 -1.61 -1.88 -8.31
C THR A 60 -1.39 -3.02 -9.29
N CYS A 61 -2.07 -4.15 -9.07
CA CYS A 61 -2.20 -5.22 -10.05
C CYS A 61 -3.15 -4.76 -11.16
N ILE A 62 -2.66 -4.67 -12.39
CA ILE A 62 -3.44 -4.11 -13.52
C ILE A 62 -4.61 -5.03 -13.84
N GLU A 63 -4.40 -6.34 -13.80
CA GLU A 63 -5.42 -7.32 -14.18
C GLU A 63 -6.53 -7.49 -13.13
N ASP A 64 -6.20 -7.36 -11.84
CA ASP A 64 -7.14 -7.61 -10.74
C ASP A 64 -7.77 -6.32 -10.18
N GLU A 65 -7.25 -5.14 -10.55
CA GLU A 65 -7.63 -3.83 -9.97
C GLU A 65 -7.54 -3.80 -8.43
N ILE A 66 -6.55 -4.52 -7.89
CA ILE A 66 -6.24 -4.60 -6.46
C ILE A 66 -4.95 -3.82 -6.21
N SER A 67 -4.91 -3.03 -5.15
CA SER A 67 -3.70 -2.32 -4.74
C SER A 67 -3.24 -2.65 -3.32
N PHE A 68 -1.93 -2.59 -3.13
CA PHE A 68 -1.25 -2.81 -1.87
C PHE A 68 -0.28 -1.65 -1.63
N CYS A 69 -0.60 -0.82 -0.63
CA CYS A 69 0.18 0.36 -0.29
C CYS A 69 1.01 0.12 0.98
N MET A 70 2.27 0.51 0.90
CA MET A 70 3.17 0.64 2.04
C MET A 70 3.38 2.12 2.32
N THR A 71 2.96 2.57 3.50
CA THR A 71 3.21 3.93 3.99
C THR A 71 4.17 3.84 5.16
N ALA A 72 5.33 4.48 5.03
CA ALA A 72 6.37 4.47 6.05
C ALA A 72 6.05 5.41 7.20
N ASP A 73 6.48 5.01 8.40
CA ASP A 73 6.43 5.79 9.63
C ASP A 73 7.59 5.38 10.56
N TYR A 74 7.73 6.08 11.69
CA TYR A 74 8.59 5.71 12.79
C TYR A 74 7.81 5.10 13.95
N ASP A 75 8.31 3.99 14.49
CA ASP A 75 7.82 3.45 15.76
C ASP A 75 8.23 4.38 16.93
N SER A 76 7.78 4.04 18.15
CA SER A 76 8.11 4.80 19.35
C SER A 76 9.61 4.87 19.70
N ASN A 77 10.46 4.10 19.01
CA ASN A 77 11.91 4.04 19.17
C ASN A 77 12.65 4.58 17.92
N GLU A 78 11.98 5.33 17.06
CA GLU A 78 12.52 5.89 15.80
C GLU A 78 13.00 4.81 14.81
N LYS A 79 12.41 3.62 14.85
CA LYS A 79 12.66 2.55 13.87
C LYS A 79 11.62 2.60 12.76
N LEU A 80 12.05 2.30 11.55
CA LEU A 80 11.18 2.21 10.38
C LEU A 80 10.09 1.16 10.60
N GLU A 81 8.84 1.60 10.48
CA GLU A 81 7.66 0.76 10.41
C GLU A 81 6.73 1.20 9.29
N PHE A 82 5.67 0.44 9.08
CA PHE A 82 4.74 0.67 7.99
C PHE A 82 3.29 0.51 8.45
N SER A 83 2.42 1.30 7.85
CA SER A 83 1.03 0.93 7.66
C SER A 83 0.86 0.27 6.29
N LEU A 84 0.05 -0.78 6.25
CA LEU A 84 -0.25 -1.56 5.06
C LEU A 84 -1.72 -1.38 4.69
N TRP A 85 -1.98 -0.85 3.51
CA TRP A 85 -3.33 -0.62 3.00
C TRP A 85 -3.62 -1.60 1.87
N PHE A 86 -4.76 -2.28 1.95
CA PHE A 86 -5.16 -3.26 0.95
C PHE A 86 -6.51 -2.90 0.34
N ASN A 87 -6.44 -2.43 -0.90
CA ASN A 87 -7.56 -1.93 -1.66
C ASN A 87 -8.01 -2.98 -2.67
N ARG A 88 -9.30 -3.37 -2.64
CA ARG A 88 -9.83 -4.40 -3.55
C ARG A 88 -11.33 -4.29 -3.81
N PRO A 89 -11.82 -4.78 -4.95
CA PRO A 89 -13.24 -5.00 -5.16
C PRO A 89 -13.76 -6.13 -4.25
N LYS A 90 -14.88 -5.89 -3.58
CA LYS A 90 -15.68 -6.90 -2.88
C LYS A 90 -17.12 -6.87 -3.34
N LYS A 91 -17.70 -8.06 -3.50
CA LYS A 91 -19.13 -8.22 -3.72
C LYS A 91 -19.87 -8.07 -2.39
N VAL A 92 -20.80 -7.13 -2.32
CA VAL A 92 -21.65 -6.91 -1.16
C VAL A 92 -23.12 -7.18 -1.52
N LYS A 93 -23.82 -7.87 -0.63
CA LYS A 93 -25.26 -8.13 -0.78
C LYS A 93 -26.06 -6.87 -0.46
N VAL A 94 -26.94 -6.48 -1.37
CA VAL A 94 -27.84 -5.34 -1.15
C VAL A 94 -29.18 -5.86 -0.62
N LEU A 95 -29.68 -5.27 0.48
CA LEU A 95 -30.92 -5.68 1.17
C LEU A 95 -31.02 -7.20 1.38
N PHE A 96 -30.05 -7.78 2.07
CA PHE A 96 -29.95 -9.25 2.31
C PHE A 96 -29.91 -10.10 1.02
N GLY A 97 -29.57 -9.51 -0.13
CA GLY A 97 -29.50 -10.19 -1.43
C GLY A 97 -30.76 -10.02 -2.29
N LEU A 98 -31.78 -9.30 -1.80
CA LEU A 98 -33.02 -9.05 -2.56
C LEU A 98 -32.81 -8.21 -3.81
N LEU A 99 -31.78 -7.36 -3.82
CA LEU A 99 -31.39 -6.55 -4.99
C LEU A 99 -30.10 -7.06 -5.64
N GLY A 100 -29.75 -8.33 -5.40
CA GLY A 100 -28.52 -8.94 -5.90
C GLY A 100 -27.26 -8.48 -5.18
N GLU A 101 -26.13 -8.65 -5.87
CA GLU A 101 -24.80 -8.27 -5.39
C GLU A 101 -24.31 -7.05 -6.15
N LYS A 102 -23.69 -6.11 -5.44
CA LYS A 102 -23.00 -4.97 -6.03
C LYS A 102 -21.52 -5.05 -5.68
N GLU A 103 -20.67 -4.72 -6.64
CA GLU A 103 -19.24 -4.56 -6.38
C GLU A 103 -18.99 -3.21 -5.71
N LYS A 104 -18.21 -3.23 -4.63
CA LYS A 104 -17.71 -2.04 -3.96
C LYS A 104 -16.22 -2.20 -3.71
N ILE A 105 -15.49 -1.12 -3.88
CA ILE A 105 -14.11 -1.03 -3.43
C ILE A 105 -14.09 -0.99 -1.90
N VAL A 106 -13.24 -1.83 -1.31
CA VAL A 106 -12.99 -1.90 0.14
C VAL A 106 -11.51 -1.69 0.38
N VAL A 107 -11.21 -0.77 1.29
CA VAL A 107 -9.87 -0.49 1.78
C VAL A 107 -9.82 -0.92 3.23
N ASP A 108 -8.89 -1.82 3.56
CA ASP A 108 -8.56 -2.20 4.93
C ASP A 108 -7.10 -1.82 5.21
N ASP A 109 -6.80 -1.40 6.43
CA ASP A 109 -5.48 -0.98 6.85
C ASP A 109 -5.03 -1.65 8.16
N VAL A 110 -3.72 -1.83 8.30
CA VAL A 110 -3.08 -2.30 9.53
C VAL A 110 -1.79 -1.53 9.76
N TRP A 111 -1.51 -1.19 11.01
CA TRP A 111 -0.43 -0.29 11.41
C TRP A 111 0.66 -1.05 12.16
N HIS A 112 1.80 -0.38 12.38
CA HIS A 112 2.91 -0.88 13.19
C HIS A 112 3.50 -2.20 12.69
N ILE A 113 3.69 -2.29 11.37
CA ILE A 113 4.27 -3.47 10.72
C ILE A 113 5.75 -3.23 10.41
N SER A 114 6.63 -4.14 10.85
CA SER A 114 8.06 -4.03 10.54
C SER A 114 8.32 -4.10 9.03
N PHE A 115 9.48 -3.61 8.59
CA PHE A 115 9.86 -3.67 7.17
C PHE A 115 9.86 -5.10 6.62
N GLU A 116 10.44 -6.06 7.34
CA GLU A 116 10.52 -7.46 6.90
C GLU A 116 9.13 -8.08 6.78
N LYS A 117 8.24 -7.78 7.72
CA LYS A 117 6.86 -8.27 7.69
C LYS A 117 6.08 -7.62 6.55
N SER A 118 6.31 -6.33 6.29
CA SER A 118 5.72 -5.61 5.15
C SER A 118 6.12 -6.22 3.82
N LEU A 119 7.42 -6.50 3.62
CA LEU A 119 7.91 -7.19 2.43
C LEU A 119 7.32 -8.60 2.27
N LYS A 120 7.10 -9.33 3.38
CA LYS A 120 6.42 -10.63 3.34
C LYS A 120 4.98 -10.51 2.84
N TYR A 121 4.22 -9.50 3.27
CA TYR A 121 2.86 -9.29 2.76
C TYR A 121 2.84 -8.77 1.32
N LEU A 122 3.80 -7.94 0.94
CA LEU A 122 3.99 -7.55 -0.46
C LEU A 122 4.30 -8.77 -1.34
N GLN A 123 5.08 -9.74 -0.83
CA GLN A 123 5.30 -11.00 -1.52
C GLN A 123 4.02 -11.84 -1.64
N HIS A 124 3.14 -11.84 -0.63
CA HIS A 124 1.82 -12.46 -0.74
C HIS A 124 0.95 -11.77 -1.80
N PHE A 125 1.01 -10.43 -1.89
CA PHE A 125 0.33 -9.65 -2.93
C PHE A 125 0.81 -10.03 -4.33
N VAL A 126 2.12 -10.02 -4.57
CA VAL A 126 2.74 -10.39 -5.85
C VAL A 126 2.36 -11.82 -6.27
N ASN A 127 2.19 -12.73 -5.31
CA ASN A 127 1.81 -14.11 -5.54
C ASN A 127 0.28 -14.34 -5.57
N ARG A 128 -0.53 -13.28 -5.51
CA ARG A 128 -2.01 -13.32 -5.47
C ARG A 128 -2.58 -14.14 -4.30
N ASN A 129 -1.81 -14.28 -3.23
CA ASN A 129 -2.26 -14.91 -2.00
C ASN A 129 -3.06 -13.91 -1.15
N TYR A 130 -4.08 -13.28 -1.76
CA TYR A 130 -4.84 -12.19 -1.16
C TYR A 130 -5.52 -12.59 0.14
N SER A 131 -5.96 -13.85 0.27
CA SER A 131 -6.55 -14.37 1.51
C SER A 131 -5.60 -14.24 2.72
N LEU A 132 -4.29 -14.40 2.53
CA LEU A 132 -3.29 -14.24 3.58
C LEU A 132 -3.10 -12.77 3.98
N ILE A 133 -3.32 -11.85 3.05
CA ILE A 133 -3.33 -10.41 3.34
C ILE A 133 -4.61 -10.06 4.10
N GLU A 134 -5.76 -10.57 3.65
CA GLU A 134 -7.05 -10.32 4.30
C GLU A 134 -7.11 -10.79 5.75
N GLU A 135 -6.33 -11.81 6.12
CA GLU A 135 -6.18 -12.27 7.49
C GLU A 135 -5.60 -11.21 8.45
N LEU A 136 -4.86 -10.22 7.94
CA LEU A 136 -4.40 -9.08 8.75
C LEU A 136 -5.55 -8.25 9.33
N TYR A 137 -6.70 -8.25 8.67
CA TYR A 137 -7.80 -7.33 8.94
C TYR A 137 -9.00 -7.99 9.63
N LYS A 138 -8.92 -9.31 9.87
CA LYS A 138 -9.94 -10.04 10.62
C LYS A 138 -9.81 -9.68 12.10
N LYS A 139 -10.83 -8.98 12.62
CA LYS A 139 -10.99 -8.72 14.07
C LYS A 139 -11.63 -9.91 14.76
#